data_AF-A0A4U6UA30-F1
#
_entry.id   AF-A0A4U6UA30-F1
#
_cell.length_a   1.000
_cell.length_b   1.000
_cell.length_c   1.000
_cell.angle_alpha   90.00
_cell.angle_beta   90.00
_cell.angle_gamma   90.00
#
_symmetry.space_group_name_H-M   'P 1'
#
loop_
_entity.id
_entity.type
_entity.pdbx_description
1 polymer ?
#
loop_
_entity_poly.entity_id
_entity_poly.type
_entity_poly.pdbx_seq_one_letter_code
_entity_poly.pdbx_strand_id
1 'polypeptide(L)'
;MALFTIKQLDGPGDYLRWKESVLLRVHTLGVARALSEPRPAGDGAGEDGVAQEAARKWAREDAVCRGHVLTTLSDRLLPDYARYATAADLWRALARTYDVEAPRAWRDRFDAFEFDEGAGDVLLEQIAHAEALGVAAKLPDDRVADALCGKLPEVVGAAVIIRSGPDNEMGMSLVWDVARRVVASGIGPEHLWKTAAMGDEDQEGSYFDGQKPEQNTGRRNRGEHGHVARNCRRRV
;
A
#
# COMPACT_ATOMS: atom_id res chain seq x y z
N MET A 1 18.96 -22.35 -21.08
CA MET A 1 17.99 -21.72 -20.16
C MET A 1 17.26 -20.62 -20.91
N ALA A 2 15.93 -20.67 -20.98
CA ALA A 2 15.16 -19.58 -21.59
C ALA A 2 15.11 -18.41 -20.60
N LEU A 3 15.56 -17.22 -21.02
CA LEU A 3 15.43 -16.01 -20.23
C LEU A 3 14.00 -15.47 -20.38
N PHE A 4 13.39 -15.08 -19.27
CA PHE A 4 12.06 -14.46 -19.30
C PHE A 4 12.08 -13.15 -20.11
N THR A 5 10.99 -12.90 -20.83
CA THR A 5 10.78 -11.66 -21.59
C THR A 5 10.62 -10.50 -20.62
N ILE A 6 11.44 -9.46 -20.79
CA ILE A 6 11.35 -8.22 -20.00
C ILE A 6 10.50 -7.23 -20.79
N LYS A 7 9.46 -6.67 -20.16
CA LYS A 7 8.72 -5.53 -20.72
C LYS A 7 9.71 -4.38 -20.96
N GLN A 8 9.69 -3.80 -22.16
CA GLN A 8 10.60 -2.70 -22.47
C GLN A 8 10.36 -1.50 -21.54
N LEU A 9 11.44 -0.82 -21.16
CA LEU A 9 11.35 0.48 -20.51
C LEU A 9 10.89 1.51 -21.53
N ASP A 10 9.74 2.14 -21.28
CA ASP A 10 9.25 3.25 -22.10
C ASP A 10 8.86 4.49 -21.29
N GLY A 11 9.01 4.45 -19.96
CA GLY A 11 8.70 5.59 -19.11
C GLY A 11 8.90 5.32 -17.62
N PRO A 12 8.74 6.37 -16.78
CA PRO A 12 8.97 6.29 -15.34
C PRO A 12 8.02 5.31 -14.65
N GLY A 13 6.80 5.19 -15.17
CA GLY A 13 5.76 4.34 -14.60
C GLY A 13 6.08 2.84 -14.62
N ASP A 14 6.95 2.38 -15.52
CA ASP A 14 7.37 0.97 -15.67
C ASP A 14 8.77 0.72 -15.09
N TYR A 15 9.46 1.77 -14.67
CA TYR A 15 10.89 1.71 -14.35
C TYR A 15 11.23 0.75 -13.21
N LEU A 16 10.45 0.73 -12.13
CA LEU A 16 10.75 -0.15 -10.98
C LEU A 16 10.72 -1.63 -11.38
N ARG A 17 9.62 -2.06 -11.99
CA ARG A 17 9.46 -3.45 -12.47
C ARG A 17 10.51 -3.80 -13.53
N TRP A 18 10.80 -2.87 -14.45
CA TRP A 18 11.85 -3.04 -15.45
C TRP A 18 13.23 -3.22 -14.79
N LYS A 19 13.58 -2.37 -13.83
CA LYS A 19 14.87 -2.36 -13.12
C LYS A 19 15.12 -3.71 -12.43
N GLU A 20 14.13 -4.21 -11.69
CA GLU A 20 14.19 -5.52 -11.02
C GLU A 20 14.35 -6.67 -12.02
N SER A 21 13.59 -6.63 -13.12
CA SER A 21 13.65 -7.66 -14.15
C SER A 21 15.03 -7.71 -14.84
N VAL A 22 15.61 -6.55 -15.12
CA VAL A 22 16.95 -6.44 -15.72
C VAL A 22 18.02 -6.90 -14.74
N LEU A 23 17.94 -6.49 -13.46
CA LEU A 23 18.85 -6.95 -12.40
C LEU A 23 18.84 -8.47 -12.28
N LEU A 24 17.66 -9.08 -12.18
CA LEU A 24 17.52 -10.53 -12.12
C LEU A 24 18.17 -11.22 -13.33
N ARG A 25 17.97 -10.68 -14.54
CA ARG A 25 18.59 -11.20 -15.77
C ARG A 25 20.12 -11.13 -15.72
N VAL A 26 20.70 -9.99 -15.40
CA VAL A 26 22.18 -9.85 -15.38
C VAL A 26 22.82 -10.64 -14.24
N HIS A 27 22.11 -10.85 -13.12
CA HIS A 27 22.53 -11.76 -12.05
C HIS A 27 22.54 -13.21 -12.51
N THR A 28 21.46 -13.65 -13.18
CA THR A 28 21.35 -15.01 -13.73
C THR A 28 22.47 -15.30 -14.73
N LEU A 29 22.91 -14.28 -15.48
CA LEU A 29 23.99 -14.38 -16.44
C LEU A 29 25.40 -14.25 -15.83
N GLY A 30 25.51 -13.93 -14.53
CA GLY A 30 26.79 -13.74 -13.85
C GLY A 30 27.56 -12.48 -14.26
N VAL A 31 26.89 -11.50 -14.88
CA VAL A 31 27.50 -10.24 -15.37
C VAL A 31 27.07 -9.00 -14.58
N ALA A 32 26.30 -9.17 -13.51
CA ALA A 32 25.79 -8.05 -12.70
C ALA A 32 26.88 -7.11 -12.18
N ARG A 33 28.09 -7.64 -11.93
CA ARG A 33 29.23 -6.85 -11.47
C ARG A 33 29.66 -5.75 -12.45
N ALA A 34 29.38 -5.90 -13.75
CA ALA A 34 29.66 -4.88 -14.75
C ALA A 34 28.82 -3.59 -14.58
N LEU A 35 27.75 -3.63 -13.79
CA LEU A 35 26.95 -2.44 -13.46
C LEU A 35 27.63 -1.51 -12.46
N SER A 36 28.62 -1.99 -11.71
CA SER A 36 29.24 -1.25 -10.59
C SER A 36 30.77 -1.27 -10.61
N GLU A 37 31.40 -2.37 -11.03
CA GLU A 37 32.85 -2.53 -11.01
C GLU A 37 33.54 -1.73 -12.12
N PRO A 38 34.55 -0.90 -11.78
CA PRO A 38 35.36 -0.23 -12.78
C PRO A 38 36.22 -1.25 -13.54
N ARG A 39 36.66 -0.87 -14.74
CA ARG A 39 37.63 -1.65 -15.49
C ARG A 39 38.88 -1.87 -14.62
N PRO A 40 39.41 -3.10 -14.52
CA PRO A 40 40.66 -3.34 -13.82
C PRO A 40 41.75 -2.40 -14.34
N ALA A 41 42.41 -1.69 -13.44
CA ALA A 41 43.57 -0.89 -13.81
C ALA A 41 44.66 -1.83 -14.32
N GLY A 42 45.24 -1.50 -15.47
CA GLY A 42 46.49 -2.09 -15.90
C GLY A 42 47.58 -1.20 -15.34
N ASP A 43 47.99 -1.44 -14.11
CA ASP A 43 49.10 -0.73 -13.49
C ASP A 43 50.32 -0.93 -14.41
N GLY A 44 51.04 0.16 -14.68
CA GLY A 44 51.93 0.30 -15.82
C GLY A 44 52.93 -0.84 -16.06
N ALA A 45 53.24 -1.05 -17.34
CA ALA A 45 54.45 -1.69 -17.82
C ALA A 45 54.75 -3.09 -17.23
N GLY A 46 53.86 -4.04 -17.50
CA GLY A 46 54.18 -5.46 -17.44
C GLY A 46 53.32 -6.20 -18.46
N GLU A 47 53.95 -6.94 -19.36
CA GLU A 47 53.32 -7.93 -20.23
C GLU A 47 52.80 -9.13 -19.41
N ASP A 48 52.10 -8.89 -18.31
CA ASP A 48 51.54 -9.95 -17.50
C ASP A 48 50.24 -10.40 -18.16
N GLY A 49 50.31 -11.53 -18.86
CA GLY A 49 49.17 -12.14 -19.56
C GLY A 49 47.90 -12.23 -18.71
N VAL A 50 48.04 -12.35 -17.38
CA VAL A 50 46.96 -12.38 -16.40
C VAL A 50 46.17 -11.06 -16.36
N ALA A 51 46.84 -9.90 -16.36
CA ALA A 51 46.18 -8.59 -16.34
C ALA A 51 45.44 -8.32 -17.67
N GLN A 52 46.05 -8.72 -18.79
CA GLN A 52 45.43 -8.64 -20.11
C GLN A 52 44.19 -9.54 -20.21
N GLU A 53 44.26 -10.76 -19.66
CA GLU A 53 43.13 -11.70 -19.61
C GLU A 53 41.99 -11.19 -18.74
N ALA A 54 42.29 -10.64 -17.56
CA ALA A 54 41.31 -10.03 -16.68
C ALA A 54 40.59 -8.84 -17.36
N ALA A 55 41.34 -7.96 -18.04
CA ALA A 55 40.78 -6.85 -18.80
C ALA A 55 39.89 -7.33 -19.96
N ARG A 56 40.30 -8.37 -20.69
CA ARG A 56 39.50 -9.00 -21.75
C ARG A 56 38.22 -9.65 -21.20
N LYS A 57 38.31 -10.33 -20.04
CA LYS A 57 37.15 -10.91 -19.36
C LYS A 57 36.17 -9.82 -18.94
N TRP A 58 36.64 -8.77 -18.28
CA TRP A 58 35.82 -7.63 -17.89
C TRP A 58 35.14 -7.00 -19.10
N ALA A 59 35.87 -6.74 -20.19
CA ALA A 59 35.29 -6.13 -21.39
C ALA A 59 34.19 -6.98 -22.04
N ARG A 60 34.33 -8.32 -22.00
CA ARG A 60 33.28 -9.24 -22.47
C ARG A 60 32.04 -9.16 -21.59
N GLU A 61 32.20 -9.21 -20.27
CA GLU A 61 31.08 -9.15 -19.34
C GLU A 61 30.38 -7.79 -19.38
N ASP A 62 31.13 -6.69 -19.51
CA ASP A 62 30.60 -5.34 -19.72
C ASP A 62 29.79 -5.25 -21.02
N ALA A 63 30.32 -5.73 -22.13
CA ALA A 63 29.60 -5.72 -23.41
C ALA A 63 28.30 -6.54 -23.36
N VAL A 64 28.33 -7.72 -22.73
CA VAL A 64 27.14 -8.57 -22.53
C VAL A 64 26.12 -7.87 -21.63
N CYS A 65 26.55 -7.34 -20.48
CA CYS A 65 25.68 -6.63 -19.55
C CYS A 65 25.02 -5.41 -20.23
N ARG A 66 25.83 -4.57 -20.89
CA ARG A 66 25.37 -3.38 -21.62
C ARG A 66 24.37 -3.76 -22.70
N GLY A 67 24.66 -4.80 -23.48
CA GLY A 67 23.76 -5.32 -24.52
C GLY A 67 22.41 -5.73 -23.94
N HIS A 68 22.39 -6.47 -22.84
CA HIS A 68 21.14 -6.86 -22.19
C HIS A 68 20.31 -5.68 -21.69
N VAL A 69 20.95 -4.65 -21.12
CA VAL A 69 20.23 -3.42 -20.73
C VAL A 69 19.64 -2.74 -21.97
N LEU A 70 20.44 -2.49 -23.01
CA LEU A 70 19.99 -1.80 -24.23
C LEU A 70 18.84 -2.52 -24.94
N THR A 71 18.87 -3.85 -25.03
CA THR A 71 17.79 -4.65 -25.66
C THR A 71 16.44 -4.57 -24.94
N THR A 72 16.43 -4.02 -23.72
CA THR A 72 15.19 -3.84 -22.94
C THR A 72 14.71 -2.40 -22.91
N LEU A 73 15.36 -1.50 -23.65
CA LEU A 73 14.87 -0.14 -23.86
C LEU A 73 13.89 -0.12 -25.03
N SER A 74 12.91 0.79 -25.00
CA SER A 74 12.07 1.06 -26.17
C SER A 74 12.87 1.75 -27.27
N ASP A 75 12.38 1.68 -28.51
CA ASP A 75 13.01 2.31 -29.67
C ASP A 75 13.17 3.83 -29.51
N ARG A 76 12.30 4.44 -28.69
CA ARG A 76 12.38 5.86 -28.32
C ARG A 76 13.59 6.17 -27.44
N LEU A 77 13.90 5.30 -26.48
CA LEU A 77 14.98 5.52 -25.52
C LEU A 77 16.35 5.03 -26.03
N LEU A 78 16.35 4.03 -26.92
CA LEU A 78 17.58 3.39 -27.37
C LEU A 78 18.64 4.39 -27.91
N PRO A 79 18.30 5.38 -28.77
CA PRO A 79 19.29 6.33 -29.28
C PRO A 79 19.95 7.19 -28.20
N ASP A 80 19.19 7.59 -27.18
CA ASP A 80 19.66 8.49 -26.11
C ASP A 80 20.66 7.81 -25.18
N TYR A 81 20.48 6.51 -24.97
CA TYR A 81 21.24 5.70 -24.03
C TYR A 81 22.31 4.81 -24.69
N ALA A 82 22.22 4.52 -25.99
CA ALA A 82 23.22 3.72 -26.70
C ALA A 82 24.64 4.33 -26.70
N ARG A 83 24.73 5.65 -26.51
CA ARG A 83 26.00 6.41 -26.46
C ARG A 83 26.90 6.07 -25.26
N TYR A 84 26.36 5.47 -24.20
CA TYR A 84 27.17 5.13 -23.03
C TYR A 84 28.08 3.94 -23.33
N ALA A 85 29.38 4.14 -23.10
CA ALA A 85 30.43 3.20 -23.48
C ALA A 85 30.44 1.94 -22.61
N THR A 86 30.06 2.05 -21.32
CA THR A 86 30.07 0.96 -20.34
C THR A 86 28.67 0.65 -19.84
N ALA A 87 28.44 -0.57 -19.38
CA ALA A 87 27.20 -0.97 -18.71
C ALA A 87 26.94 -0.13 -17.46
N ALA A 88 27.99 0.16 -16.69
CA ALA A 88 27.91 0.98 -15.49
C ALA A 88 27.46 2.41 -15.79
N ASP A 89 28.03 3.07 -16.80
CA ASP A 89 27.64 4.45 -17.15
C ASP A 89 26.22 4.52 -17.68
N LEU A 90 25.83 3.54 -18.50
CA LEU A 90 24.46 3.36 -18.98
C LEU A 90 23.49 3.22 -17.81
N TRP A 91 23.79 2.30 -16.89
CA TRP A 91 22.95 2.03 -15.73
C TRP A 91 22.79 3.24 -14.81
N ARG A 92 23.90 3.94 -14.52
CA ARG A 92 23.88 5.18 -13.74
C ARG A 92 23.09 6.28 -14.45
N ALA A 93 23.16 6.36 -15.78
CA ALA A 93 22.37 7.33 -16.54
C ALA A 93 20.87 7.07 -16.43
N LEU A 94 20.44 5.82 -16.58
CA LEU A 94 19.05 5.41 -16.40
C LEU A 94 18.58 5.69 -14.97
N ALA A 95 19.40 5.33 -13.97
CA ALA A 95 19.13 5.64 -12.56
C ALA A 95 18.95 7.14 -12.30
N ARG A 96 19.84 8.00 -12.84
CA ARG A 96 19.73 9.46 -12.68
C ARG A 96 18.41 10.01 -13.20
N THR A 97 17.91 9.48 -14.32
CA THR A 97 16.63 9.91 -14.92
C THR A 97 15.46 9.38 -14.10
N TYR A 98 15.42 8.08 -13.84
CA TYR A 98 14.18 7.42 -13.40
C TYR A 98 14.09 7.18 -11.89
N ASP A 99 15.19 7.18 -11.12
CA ASP A 99 15.10 7.09 -9.65
C ASP A 99 14.48 8.35 -9.02
N VAL A 100 14.45 9.47 -9.76
CA VAL A 100 13.77 10.73 -9.40
C VAL A 100 12.36 10.80 -9.96
N GLU A 101 12.17 10.44 -11.23
CA GLU A 101 10.88 10.54 -11.90
C GLU A 101 9.91 9.42 -11.51
N ALA A 102 10.40 8.22 -11.18
CA ALA A 102 9.52 7.12 -10.78
C ALA A 102 8.73 7.48 -9.49
N PRO A 103 9.36 7.93 -8.38
CA PRO A 103 8.60 8.36 -7.21
C PRO A 103 7.55 9.45 -7.49
N ARG A 104 7.83 10.38 -8.41
CA ARG A 104 6.85 11.40 -8.84
C ARG A 104 5.66 10.76 -9.54
N ALA A 105 5.90 9.92 -10.54
CA ALA A 105 4.84 9.22 -11.25
C ALA A 105 4.00 8.30 -10.33
N TRP A 106 4.63 7.68 -9.33
CA TRP A 106 3.91 6.90 -8.31
C TRP A 106 3.10 7.77 -7.36
N ARG A 107 3.59 8.96 -7.00
CA ARG A 107 2.82 9.95 -6.23
C ARG A 107 1.58 10.39 -6.99
N ASP A 108 1.71 10.73 -8.28
CA ASP A 108 0.56 11.13 -9.09
C ASP A 108 -0.51 10.02 -9.14
N ARG A 109 -0.09 8.76 -9.22
CA ARG A 109 -0.99 7.59 -9.14
C ARG A 109 -1.62 7.43 -7.77
N PHE A 110 -0.86 7.64 -6.70
CA PHE A 110 -1.36 7.60 -5.33
C PHE A 110 -2.40 8.70 -5.09
N ASP A 111 -2.13 9.92 -5.55
CA ASP A 111 -3.04 11.06 -5.41
C ASP A 111 -4.33 10.84 -6.20
N ALA A 112 -4.22 10.25 -7.41
CA ALA A 112 -5.36 9.89 -8.26
C ALA A 112 -6.08 8.60 -7.85
N PHE A 113 -5.55 7.83 -6.90
CA PHE A 113 -6.18 6.58 -6.46
C PHE A 113 -7.48 6.88 -5.71
N GLU A 114 -8.54 6.18 -6.10
CA GLU A 114 -9.84 6.19 -5.45
C GLU A 114 -10.26 4.75 -5.18
N PHE A 115 -10.94 4.53 -4.07
CA PHE A 115 -11.48 3.22 -3.76
C PHE A 115 -12.71 2.96 -4.62
N ASP A 116 -12.86 1.72 -5.08
CA ASP A 116 -14.07 1.25 -5.74
C ASP A 116 -15.11 0.87 -4.68
N GLU A 117 -16.18 1.66 -4.60
CA GLU A 117 -17.30 1.48 -3.67
C GLU A 117 -18.09 0.19 -3.92
N GLY A 118 -18.10 -0.31 -5.17
CA GLY A 118 -18.83 -1.51 -5.58
C GLY A 118 -18.07 -2.81 -5.32
N ALA A 119 -16.79 -2.72 -4.97
CA ALA A 119 -15.88 -3.85 -4.84
C ALA A 119 -15.44 -4.07 -3.38
N GLY A 120 -16.37 -3.98 -2.42
CA GLY A 120 -15.99 -4.02 -1.00
C GLY A 120 -15.55 -5.40 -0.47
N ASP A 121 -15.65 -6.48 -1.25
CA ASP A 121 -14.94 -7.74 -0.99
C ASP A 121 -13.42 -7.64 -1.24
N VAL A 122 -12.98 -6.64 -2.00
CA VAL A 122 -11.56 -6.36 -2.27
C VAL A 122 -11.03 -5.15 -1.50
N LEU A 123 -11.71 -4.66 -0.46
CA LEU A 123 -11.24 -3.51 0.35
C LEU A 123 -9.79 -3.68 0.83
N LEU A 124 -9.43 -4.86 1.35
CA LEU A 124 -8.07 -5.12 1.82
C LEU A 124 -7.06 -5.12 0.66
N GLU A 125 -7.45 -5.57 -0.52
CA GLU A 125 -6.59 -5.52 -1.72
C GLU A 125 -6.41 -4.08 -2.21
N GLN A 126 -7.47 -3.27 -2.15
CA GLN A 126 -7.42 -1.85 -2.47
C GLN A 126 -6.52 -1.08 -1.48
N ILE A 127 -6.57 -1.40 -0.18
CA ILE A 127 -5.64 -0.86 0.83
C ILE A 127 -4.21 -1.27 0.52
N ALA A 128 -3.96 -2.56 0.23
CA ALA A 128 -2.63 -3.03 -0.16
C ALA A 128 -2.11 -2.32 -1.42
N HIS A 129 -2.98 -2.09 -2.40
CA HIS A 129 -2.62 -1.38 -3.62
C HIS A 129 -2.22 0.08 -3.32
N ALA A 130 -3.04 0.79 -2.55
CA ALA A 130 -2.77 2.18 -2.18
C ALA A 130 -1.49 2.32 -1.33
N GLU A 131 -1.26 1.42 -0.38
CA GLU A 131 -0.02 1.36 0.40
C GLU A 131 1.19 1.15 -0.52
N ALA A 132 1.10 0.21 -1.46
CA ALA A 132 2.16 -0.05 -2.43
C ALA A 132 2.46 1.17 -3.32
N LEU A 133 1.43 1.92 -3.74
CA LEU A 133 1.60 3.20 -4.45
C LEU A 133 2.37 4.20 -3.59
N GLY A 134 2.03 4.33 -2.30
CA GLY A 134 2.70 5.22 -1.36
C GLY A 134 4.18 4.85 -1.12
N VAL A 135 4.46 3.56 -0.94
CA VAL A 135 5.83 3.05 -0.81
C VAL A 135 6.65 3.32 -2.08
N ALA A 136 6.08 3.06 -3.26
CA ALA A 136 6.74 3.34 -4.53
C ALA A 136 6.97 4.86 -4.77
N ALA A 137 6.09 5.70 -4.21
CA ALA A 137 6.23 7.15 -4.17
C ALA A 137 7.24 7.66 -3.11
N LYS A 138 7.86 6.74 -2.33
CA LYS A 138 8.77 7.04 -1.21
C LYS A 138 8.13 7.96 -0.15
N LEU A 139 6.83 7.78 0.09
CA LEU A 139 6.14 8.46 1.19
C LEU A 139 6.46 7.79 2.53
N PRO A 140 6.58 8.55 3.62
CA PRO A 140 6.68 7.98 4.95
C PRO A 140 5.32 7.38 5.37
N ASP A 141 5.36 6.36 6.22
CA ASP A 141 4.20 5.54 6.61
C ASP A 141 3.02 6.37 7.14
N ASP A 142 3.32 7.36 7.96
CA ASP A 142 2.36 8.29 8.54
C ASP A 142 1.62 9.12 7.49
N ARG A 143 2.34 9.55 6.45
CA ARG A 143 1.74 10.31 5.34
C ARG A 143 0.88 9.45 4.44
N VAL A 144 1.25 8.19 4.23
CA VAL A 144 0.41 7.25 3.48
C VAL A 144 -0.88 7.00 4.25
N ALA A 145 -0.78 6.74 5.56
CA ALA A 145 -1.94 6.50 6.42
C ALA A 145 -2.88 7.71 6.49
N ASP A 146 -2.33 8.91 6.69
CA ASP A 146 -3.11 10.17 6.75
C ASP A 146 -3.85 10.45 5.44
N ALA A 147 -3.15 10.36 4.31
CA ALA A 147 -3.76 10.57 2.99
C ALA A 147 -4.82 9.51 2.66
N LEU A 148 -4.60 8.26 3.09
CA LEU A 148 -5.58 7.19 2.93
C LEU A 148 -6.83 7.41 3.78
N CYS A 149 -6.70 7.95 4.99
CA CYS A 149 -7.87 8.19 5.86
C CYS A 149 -8.91 9.11 5.22
N GLY A 150 -8.48 10.08 4.41
CA GLY A 150 -9.39 10.94 3.63
C GLY A 150 -10.07 10.25 2.44
N LYS A 151 -9.62 9.05 2.06
CA LYS A 151 -10.12 8.28 0.91
C LYS A 151 -10.82 6.97 1.30
N LEU A 152 -10.59 6.48 2.52
CA LEU A 152 -11.15 5.23 3.04
C LEU A 152 -12.69 5.29 3.12
N PRO A 153 -13.36 4.13 3.12
CA PRO A 153 -14.78 4.06 3.44
C PRO A 153 -15.09 4.75 4.77
N GLU A 154 -16.19 5.50 4.85
CA GLU A 154 -16.53 6.37 5.98
C GLU A 154 -16.45 5.63 7.33
N VAL A 155 -16.98 4.40 7.39
CA VAL A 155 -16.95 3.55 8.59
C VAL A 155 -15.51 3.23 9.03
N VAL A 156 -14.63 2.95 8.07
CA VAL A 156 -13.23 2.60 8.32
C VAL A 156 -12.46 3.85 8.72
N GLY A 157 -12.60 4.95 7.96
CA GLY A 157 -11.93 6.23 8.24
C GLY A 157 -12.29 6.78 9.62
N ALA A 158 -13.58 6.80 9.97
CA ALA A 158 -14.04 7.23 11.30
C ALA A 158 -13.46 6.35 12.42
N ALA A 159 -13.44 5.03 12.22
CA ALA A 159 -12.88 4.11 13.21
C ALA A 159 -11.36 4.23 13.37
N VAL A 160 -10.63 4.60 12.31
CA VAL A 160 -9.21 4.95 12.40
C VAL A 160 -9.03 6.21 13.23
N ILE A 161 -9.72 7.30 12.89
CA ILE A 161 -9.61 8.60 13.59
C ILE A 161 -9.90 8.46 15.09
N ILE A 162 -10.93 7.71 15.46
CA ILE A 162 -11.28 7.46 16.88
C ILE A 162 -10.14 6.76 17.63
N ARG A 163 -9.35 5.94 16.94
CA ARG A 163 -8.29 5.11 17.53
C ARG A 163 -6.90 5.75 17.49
N SER A 164 -6.65 6.71 16.61
CA SER A 164 -5.37 7.42 16.51
C SER A 164 -5.02 8.26 17.74
N GLY A 165 -5.98 8.45 18.67
CA GLY A 165 -5.74 9.13 19.94
C GLY A 165 -5.41 10.63 19.79
N PRO A 166 -5.06 11.32 20.89
CA PRO A 166 -4.83 12.77 20.90
C PRO A 166 -3.53 13.20 20.20
N ASP A 167 -2.56 12.29 20.09
CA ASP A 167 -1.25 12.57 19.47
C ASP A 167 -1.27 12.36 17.94
N ASN A 168 -2.40 11.92 17.39
CA ASN A 168 -2.60 11.62 15.97
C ASN A 168 -1.50 10.72 15.39
N GLU A 169 -1.00 9.77 16.19
CA GLU A 169 -0.06 8.74 15.74
C GLU A 169 -0.80 7.79 14.80
N MET A 170 -0.77 8.13 13.52
CA MET A 170 -1.47 7.43 12.46
C MET A 170 -0.45 6.80 11.54
N GLY A 171 -0.44 5.46 11.50
CA GLY A 171 0.41 4.68 10.60
C GLY A 171 -0.40 3.59 9.92
N MET A 172 0.19 2.94 8.92
CA MET A 172 -0.51 1.91 8.15
C MET A 172 -0.91 0.72 9.01
N SER A 173 -0.15 0.41 10.06
CA SER A 173 -0.48 -0.62 11.04
C SER A 173 -1.88 -0.42 11.65
N LEU A 174 -2.22 0.81 12.03
CA LEU A 174 -3.53 1.15 12.58
C LEU A 174 -4.63 1.04 11.52
N VAL A 175 -4.40 1.56 10.31
CA VAL A 175 -5.34 1.48 9.19
C VAL A 175 -5.68 0.01 8.90
N TRP A 176 -4.66 -0.83 8.81
CA TRP A 176 -4.79 -2.27 8.60
C TRP A 176 -5.55 -2.97 9.72
N ASP A 177 -5.27 -2.64 10.98
CA ASP A 177 -5.96 -3.22 12.13
C ASP A 177 -7.44 -2.87 12.17
N VAL A 178 -7.80 -1.65 11.80
CA VAL A 178 -9.19 -1.21 11.72
C VAL A 178 -9.90 -1.88 10.54
N ALA A 179 -9.31 -1.83 9.35
CA ALA A 179 -9.88 -2.43 8.15
C ALA A 179 -10.17 -3.92 8.33
N ARG A 180 -9.21 -4.68 8.90
CA ARG A 180 -9.40 -6.11 9.20
C ARG A 180 -10.56 -6.36 10.16
N ARG A 181 -10.73 -5.52 11.19
CA ARG A 181 -11.85 -5.66 12.16
C ARG A 181 -13.19 -5.37 11.51
N VAL A 182 -13.26 -4.33 10.67
CA VAL A 182 -14.49 -3.97 9.94
C VAL A 182 -14.89 -5.08 8.98
N VAL A 183 -13.96 -5.60 8.18
CA VAL A 183 -14.22 -6.73 7.28
C VAL A 183 -14.64 -7.99 8.07
N ALA A 184 -13.97 -8.28 9.19
CA ALA A 184 -14.31 -9.43 10.04
C ALA A 184 -15.68 -9.30 10.72
N SER A 185 -16.21 -8.09 10.88
CA SER A 185 -17.53 -7.85 11.47
C SER A 185 -18.69 -8.18 10.52
N GLY A 186 -18.40 -8.50 9.25
CA GLY A 186 -19.40 -8.91 8.27
C GLY A 186 -20.24 -7.75 7.72
N ILE A 187 -19.77 -6.51 7.88
CA ILE A 187 -20.39 -5.33 7.27
C ILE A 187 -20.31 -5.48 5.75
N GLY A 188 -21.47 -5.50 5.09
CA GLY A 188 -21.57 -5.58 3.64
C GLY A 188 -20.90 -4.38 2.96
N PRO A 189 -20.37 -4.54 1.73
CA PRO A 189 -19.65 -3.50 1.01
C PRO A 189 -20.46 -2.20 0.88
N GLU A 190 -21.77 -2.31 0.68
CA GLU A 190 -22.74 -1.21 0.61
C GLU A 190 -22.90 -0.41 1.91
N HIS A 191 -22.50 -0.99 3.05
CA HIS A 191 -22.57 -0.38 4.37
C HIS A 191 -21.26 0.24 4.82
N LEU A 192 -20.15 -0.03 4.11
CA LEU A 192 -18.86 0.62 4.37
C LEU A 192 -18.88 2.11 4.01
N TRP A 193 -19.70 2.45 3.00
CA TRP A 193 -19.80 3.78 2.38
C TRP A 193 -21.07 4.55 2.75
N LYS A 194 -22.07 3.88 3.32
CA LYS A 194 -23.29 4.55 3.82
C LYS A 194 -23.04 5.14 5.19
N THR A 195 -23.24 6.45 5.29
CA THR A 195 -23.44 7.15 6.54
C THR A 195 -24.55 6.42 7.30
N ALA A 196 -24.37 6.17 8.59
CA ALA A 196 -25.51 6.04 9.47
C ALA A 196 -26.22 7.40 9.42
N ALA A 197 -27.13 7.57 8.45
CA ALA A 197 -28.13 8.61 8.54
C ALA A 197 -28.73 8.41 9.93
N MET A 198 -28.50 9.39 10.81
CA MET A 198 -29.31 9.55 12.01
C MET A 198 -30.75 9.34 11.57
N GLY A 199 -31.38 8.31 12.12
CA GLY A 199 -32.68 7.85 11.68
C GLY A 199 -33.70 8.97 11.79
N ASP A 200 -33.99 9.62 10.68
CA ASP A 200 -35.26 10.29 10.46
C ASP A 200 -36.22 9.21 9.96
N GLU A 201 -36.97 8.69 10.92
CA GLU A 201 -38.36 8.25 10.83
C GLU A 201 -38.90 7.85 9.45
N ASP A 202 -38.63 6.62 9.02
CA ASP A 202 -39.56 5.87 8.18
C ASP A 202 -40.29 4.84 9.06
N GLN A 203 -41.20 5.34 9.90
CA GLN A 203 -42.25 4.53 10.50
C GLN A 203 -43.35 4.34 9.46
N GLU A 204 -43.07 3.54 8.43
CA GLU A 204 -44.09 3.10 7.48
C GLU A 204 -44.80 1.87 8.04
N GLY A 205 -46.09 2.04 8.27
CA GLY A 205 -46.92 1.18 9.10
C GLY A 205 -47.02 -0.26 8.61
N SER A 206 -47.04 -1.18 9.58
CA SER A 206 -47.69 -2.47 9.40
C SER A 206 -48.75 -2.62 10.48
N TYR A 207 -49.99 -2.43 10.05
CA TYR A 207 -51.20 -2.86 10.74
C TYR A 207 -51.09 -4.38 10.98
N PHE A 208 -51.03 -4.81 12.24
CA PHE A 208 -51.40 -6.17 12.61
C PHE A 208 -52.38 -6.14 13.78
N ASP A 209 -53.60 -6.52 13.41
CA ASP A 209 -54.76 -6.78 14.25
C ASP A 209 -54.57 -8.07 15.09
N GLY A 210 -55.17 -8.07 16.28
CA GLY A 210 -55.52 -9.27 17.03
C GLY A 210 -54.41 -9.95 17.84
N GLN A 211 -54.45 -9.84 19.18
CA GLN A 211 -55.21 -10.79 20.02
C GLN A 211 -54.67 -10.77 21.48
N LYS A 212 -55.55 -10.45 22.44
CA LYS A 212 -55.33 -10.64 23.88
C LYS A 212 -55.06 -12.12 24.18
N PRO A 213 -54.29 -12.40 25.25
CA PRO A 213 -54.82 -13.31 26.24
C PRO A 213 -54.70 -12.78 27.67
N GLU A 214 -55.83 -12.88 28.36
CA GLU A 214 -55.94 -12.94 29.80
C GLU A 214 -55.22 -14.19 30.33
N GLN A 215 -54.37 -14.08 31.35
CA GLN A 215 -54.22 -15.04 32.47
C GLN A 215 -53.60 -14.26 33.66
N ASN A 216 -54.40 -13.83 34.64
CA ASN A 216 -54.74 -14.57 35.85
C ASN A 216 -53.52 -14.85 36.75
N THR A 217 -53.18 -13.90 37.63
CA THR A 217 -52.36 -14.17 38.81
C THR A 217 -53.09 -13.76 40.09
N GLY A 218 -53.61 -14.81 40.74
CA GLY A 218 -53.84 -14.98 42.17
C GLY A 218 -53.92 -13.76 43.09
N ARG A 219 -55.13 -13.48 43.56
CA ARG A 219 -55.37 -12.91 44.89
C ARG A 219 -54.74 -13.80 45.97
N ARG A 220 -53.92 -13.22 46.84
CA ARG A 220 -53.89 -13.59 48.27
C ARG A 220 -53.97 -12.32 49.11
N ASN A 221 -55.06 -12.23 49.86
CA ASN A 221 -55.39 -11.14 50.75
C ASN A 221 -54.53 -11.14 52.03
N ARG A 222 -54.51 -9.96 52.65
CA ARG A 222 -54.79 -9.70 54.09
C ARG A 222 -53.58 -9.38 54.97
N GLY A 223 -53.57 -8.16 55.49
CA GLY A 223 -52.72 -7.70 56.58
C GLY A 223 -52.64 -6.17 56.72
N GLU A 224 -53.76 -5.52 57.04
CA GLU A 224 -53.81 -4.20 57.70
C GLU A 224 -53.13 -4.28 59.10
N HIS A 225 -52.73 -3.24 59.86
CA HIS A 225 -52.81 -1.77 59.84
C HIS A 225 -51.70 -1.29 60.81
N GLY A 226 -51.12 -0.10 60.64
CA GLY A 226 -50.18 0.46 61.63
C GLY A 226 -49.88 1.95 61.41
N HIS A 227 -50.52 2.77 62.24
CA HIS A 227 -50.49 4.24 62.27
C HIS A 227 -49.19 4.84 62.85
N VAL A 228 -48.77 6.01 62.32
CA VAL A 228 -48.27 7.23 63.05
C VAL A 228 -46.88 7.06 63.73
N ALA A 229 -45.89 7.98 63.75
CA ALA A 229 -45.84 9.43 63.72
C ALA A 229 -44.43 9.96 63.33
N ARG A 230 -44.39 11.26 62.99
CA ARG A 230 -43.25 12.19 63.00
C ARG A 230 -42.45 12.17 64.32
N ASN A 231 -41.13 12.31 64.26
CA ASN A 231 -40.43 13.49 64.83
C ASN A 231 -38.91 13.55 64.52
N CYS A 232 -38.53 14.66 63.87
CA CYS A 232 -37.51 15.64 64.25
C CYS A 232 -36.26 15.28 65.10
N ARG A 233 -35.12 15.84 64.62
CA ARG A 233 -33.88 16.32 65.31
C ARG A 233 -32.93 15.21 65.79
N ARG A 234 -31.59 15.36 65.80
CA ARG A 234 -30.65 16.49 65.65
C ARG A 234 -29.23 15.89 65.45
N ARG A 235 -28.37 16.68 64.80
CA ARG A 235 -26.89 16.77 64.88
C ARG A 235 -26.13 15.79 65.79
N VAL A 236 -25.03 15.26 65.25
CA VAL A 236 -23.66 15.65 65.65
C VAL A 236 -22.91 16.04 64.38
#